data_AF-R9BYD3-F1
#
_entry.id   AF-R9BYD3-F1
#
_cell.length_a   1.000
_cell.length_b   1.000
_cell.length_c   1.000
_cell.angle_alpha   90.00
_cell.angle_beta   90.00
_cell.angle_gamma   90.00
#
_symmetry.space_group_name_H-M   'P 1'
#
loop_
_entity.id
_entity.type
_entity.pdbx_description
1 polymer ?
#
loop_
_entity_poly.entity_id
_entity_poly.type
_entity_poly.pdbx_seq_one_letter_code
_entity_poly.pdbx_strand_id
1 'polypeptide(L)'
;MDNSILEKVVDYREGNNEALLDIIEIFNPLINKYSRLLDGEDTKQDIVIHLIRVLNKVKLHNKDLCKDKVVVAYIAKSIRNEYIRLSKKNRKIILNESELNLDIEIAYEGFESEFEMLDTFKVLTEKESYIMKLLYVYYLSVNEVADFMKISRQAVNQSKNRALKKLKGIYLNK
;
A
#
# COMPACT_ATOMS: atom_id res chain seq x y z
N MET A 1 41.88 17.84 0.09
CA MET A 1 40.94 18.96 0.31
C MET A 1 39.58 18.31 0.36
N ASP A 2 38.83 18.46 1.46
CA ASP A 2 37.45 17.99 1.50
C ASP A 2 36.64 18.86 0.55
N ASN A 3 36.27 18.32 -0.62
CA ASN A 3 35.41 19.01 -1.57
C ASN A 3 34.07 19.32 -0.90
N SER A 4 33.56 20.50 -1.18
CA SER A 4 32.28 20.99 -0.67
C SER A 4 31.14 20.05 -1.10
N ILE A 5 30.06 19.99 -0.32
CA ILE A 5 28.90 19.18 -0.74
C ILE A 5 28.35 19.69 -2.08
N LEU A 6 28.40 20.99 -2.31
CA LEU A 6 27.93 21.61 -3.55
C LEU A 6 28.74 21.10 -4.74
N GLU A 7 30.06 21.12 -4.62
CA GLU A 7 30.99 20.60 -5.63
C GLU A 7 30.68 19.13 -5.94
N LYS A 8 30.53 18.30 -4.91
CA LYS A 8 30.18 16.88 -5.09
C LYS A 8 28.86 16.68 -5.84
N VAL A 9 27.84 17.50 -5.57
CA VAL A 9 26.57 17.41 -6.31
C VAL A 9 26.74 17.84 -7.76
N VAL A 10 27.57 18.85 -8.05
CA VAL A 10 27.89 19.27 -9.42
C VAL A 10 28.65 18.16 -10.15
N ASP A 11 29.73 17.63 -9.57
CA ASP A 11 30.54 16.55 -10.13
C ASP A 11 29.68 15.31 -10.45
N TYR A 12 28.80 14.94 -9.52
CA TYR A 12 27.84 13.84 -9.74
C TYR A 12 26.96 14.08 -10.98
N ARG A 13 26.44 15.30 -11.15
CA ARG A 13 25.59 15.66 -12.30
C ARG A 13 26.34 15.70 -13.61
N GLU A 14 27.65 15.92 -13.57
CA GLU A 14 28.54 15.88 -14.73
C GLU A 14 28.97 14.44 -15.09
N GLY A 15 28.52 13.44 -14.32
CA GLY A 15 28.74 12.02 -14.60
C GLY A 15 29.77 11.35 -13.69
N ASN A 16 30.30 12.04 -12.68
CA ASN A 16 31.22 11.44 -11.73
C ASN A 16 30.48 10.58 -10.69
N ASN A 17 30.47 9.26 -10.91
CA ASN A 17 29.84 8.32 -9.98
C ASN A 17 30.57 8.21 -8.62
N GLU A 18 31.85 8.54 -8.52
CA GLU A 18 32.57 8.54 -7.24
C GLU A 18 32.03 9.64 -6.32
N ALA A 19 31.63 10.79 -6.89
CA ALA A 19 31.01 11.87 -6.14
C ALA A 19 29.67 11.45 -5.50
N LEU A 20 28.92 10.55 -6.15
CA LEU A 20 27.71 9.98 -5.56
C LEU A 20 28.05 9.13 -4.32
N LEU A 21 29.09 8.30 -4.40
CA LEU A 21 29.51 7.46 -3.28
C LEU A 21 29.92 8.31 -2.07
N ASP A 22 30.66 9.39 -2.30
CA ASP A 22 31.04 10.34 -1.24
C ASP A 22 29.81 10.98 -0.58
N ILE A 23 28.84 11.42 -1.39
CA ILE A 23 27.60 12.01 -0.87
C ILE A 23 26.83 10.98 -0.04
N ILE A 24 26.72 9.75 -0.52
CA ILE A 24 26.07 8.67 0.22
C ILE A 24 26.78 8.47 1.57
N GLU A 25 28.10 8.48 1.60
CA GLU A 25 28.86 8.29 2.84
C GLU A 25 28.64 9.44 3.84
N ILE A 26 28.61 10.69 3.37
CA ILE A 26 28.28 11.87 4.19
C ILE A 26 26.91 11.74 4.85
N PHE A 27 25.91 11.22 4.14
CA PHE A 27 24.55 11.05 4.67
C PHE A 27 24.27 9.67 5.26
N ASN A 28 25.23 8.75 5.23
CA ASN A 28 25.10 7.37 5.70
C ASN A 28 24.60 7.27 7.15
N PRO A 29 24.99 8.15 8.10
CA PRO A 29 24.43 8.15 9.45
C PRO A 29 22.90 8.37 9.47
N LEU A 30 22.37 9.27 8.63
CA LEU A 30 20.93 9.50 8.51
C LEU A 30 20.23 8.36 7.77
N ILE A 31 20.83 7.86 6.68
CA ILE A 31 20.31 6.74 5.90
C ILE A 31 20.16 5.51 6.80
N ASN A 32 21.21 5.14 7.53
CA ASN A 32 21.19 4.00 8.44
C ASN A 32 20.22 4.22 9.61
N LYS A 33 20.17 5.42 10.19
CA LYS A 33 19.22 5.73 11.26
C LYS A 33 17.78 5.50 10.80
N TYR A 34 17.40 6.06 9.65
CA TYR A 34 16.02 6.00 9.19
C TYR A 34 15.64 4.65 8.58
N SER A 35 16.57 3.95 7.93
CA SER A 35 16.34 2.57 7.50
C SER A 35 16.06 1.66 8.70
N ARG A 36 16.84 1.76 9.78
CA ARG A 36 16.59 1.02 11.03
C ARG A 36 15.23 1.33 11.66
N LEU A 37 14.77 2.57 11.57
CA LEU A 37 13.44 2.96 12.10
C LEU A 37 12.27 2.51 11.22
N LEU A 38 12.51 2.13 9.96
CA LEU A 38 11.48 1.60 9.05
C LEU A 38 11.37 0.09 9.10
N ASP A 39 12.45 -0.59 9.51
CA ASP A 39 12.53 -2.04 9.72
C ASP A 39 12.00 -2.87 8.54
N GLY A 40 12.44 -2.53 7.32
CA GLY A 40 12.08 -3.23 6.10
C GLY A 40 13.31 -3.56 5.26
N GLU A 41 13.24 -4.68 4.55
CA GLU A 41 14.34 -5.28 3.78
C GLU A 41 15.04 -4.29 2.83
N ASP A 42 14.25 -3.53 2.06
CA ASP A 42 14.76 -2.59 1.03
C ASP A 42 14.79 -1.12 1.49
N THR A 43 14.54 -0.85 2.76
CA THR A 43 14.35 0.54 3.24
C THR A 43 15.58 1.42 3.06
N LYS A 44 16.78 0.84 3.13
CA LYS A 44 18.03 1.57 2.89
C LYS A 44 18.12 1.99 1.42
N GLN A 45 17.83 1.08 0.51
CA GLN A 45 17.86 1.27 -0.93
C GLN A 45 16.82 2.32 -1.34
N ASP A 46 15.60 2.25 -0.77
CA ASP A 46 14.55 3.26 -0.99
C ASP A 46 15.02 4.68 -0.64
N ILE A 47 15.69 4.84 0.51
CA ILE A 47 16.22 6.14 0.94
C ILE A 47 17.35 6.61 0.01
N VAL A 48 18.25 5.73 -0.43
CA VAL A 48 19.33 6.06 -1.38
C VAL A 48 18.76 6.47 -2.74
N ILE A 49 17.74 5.77 -3.24
CA ILE A 49 17.03 6.14 -4.48
C ILE A 49 16.38 7.52 -4.33
N HIS A 50 15.77 7.82 -3.17
CA HIS A 50 15.24 9.15 -2.90
C HIS A 50 16.34 10.22 -2.90
N LEU A 51 17.47 9.95 -2.26
CA LEU A 51 18.63 10.85 -2.27
C LEU A 51 19.06 11.17 -3.71
N ILE A 52 19.25 10.16 -4.56
CA ILE A 52 19.60 10.34 -5.98
C ILE A 52 18.58 11.24 -6.71
N ARG A 53 17.28 11.05 -6.47
CA ARG A 53 16.22 11.91 -7.04
C ARG A 53 16.33 13.36 -6.56
N VAL A 54 16.70 13.57 -5.30
CA VAL A 54 16.91 14.90 -4.72
C VAL A 54 18.14 15.57 -5.36
N LEU A 55 19.24 14.83 -5.48
CA LEU A 55 20.47 15.30 -6.10
C LEU A 55 20.27 15.73 -7.55
N ASN A 56 19.39 15.06 -8.29
CA ASN A 56 19.05 15.45 -9.67
C ASN A 56 18.10 16.66 -9.78
N LYS A 57 17.34 16.99 -8.73
CA LYS A 57 16.29 18.03 -8.76
C LYS A 57 16.64 19.31 -7.99
N VAL A 58 17.61 19.27 -7.08
CA VAL A 58 17.96 20.44 -6.26
C VAL A 58 18.41 21.61 -7.13
N LYS A 59 17.93 22.82 -6.86
CA LYS A 59 18.29 24.01 -7.65
C LYS A 59 19.60 24.59 -7.10
N LEU A 60 20.68 24.48 -7.87
CA LEU A 60 22.02 24.93 -7.46
C LEU A 60 22.39 26.33 -7.99
N HIS A 61 21.53 26.96 -8.80
CA HIS A 61 21.88 28.21 -9.51
C HIS A 61 21.61 29.50 -8.73
N ASN A 62 20.99 29.42 -7.55
CA ASN A 62 20.62 30.62 -6.80
C ASN A 62 21.72 30.96 -5.78
N LYS A 63 22.66 31.83 -6.18
CA LYS A 63 23.90 32.13 -5.45
C LYS A 63 23.69 32.58 -3.99
N ASP A 64 22.52 33.16 -3.67
CA ASP A 64 22.18 33.56 -2.29
C ASP A 64 21.76 32.39 -1.38
N LEU A 65 21.26 31.30 -1.96
CA LEU A 65 20.85 30.07 -1.28
C LEU A 65 21.89 28.95 -1.38
N CYS A 66 22.85 29.05 -2.30
CA CYS A 66 23.80 28.00 -2.62
C CYS A 66 25.04 28.02 -1.72
N LYS A 67 24.82 28.03 -0.40
CA LYS A 67 25.86 27.75 0.58
C LYS A 67 25.81 26.27 0.92
N ASP A 68 26.96 25.64 1.12
CA ASP A 68 27.07 24.22 1.52
C ASP A 68 26.12 23.84 2.63
N LYS A 69 26.07 24.64 3.70
CA LYS A 69 25.17 24.40 4.85
C LYS A 69 23.69 24.31 4.45
N VAL A 70 23.26 25.09 3.46
CA VAL A 70 21.88 25.07 2.97
C VAL A 70 21.61 23.80 2.17
N VAL A 71 22.55 23.39 1.32
CA VAL A 71 22.46 22.15 0.54
C VAL A 71 22.44 20.94 1.48
N VAL A 72 23.34 20.88 2.48
CA VAL A 72 23.35 19.83 3.50
C VAL A 72 22.03 19.80 4.26
N ALA A 73 21.55 20.94 4.75
CA ALA A 73 20.29 21.01 5.49
C ALA A 73 19.10 20.57 4.64
N TYR A 74 19.08 20.95 3.36
CA TYR A 74 18.04 20.56 2.41
C TYR A 74 18.01 19.05 2.20
N ILE A 75 19.16 18.43 1.92
CA ILE A 75 19.28 16.97 1.72
C ILE A 75 18.93 16.21 3.02
N ALA A 76 19.44 16.66 4.16
CA ALA A 76 19.11 16.05 5.45
C ALA A 76 17.60 16.10 5.73
N LYS A 77 16.95 17.23 5.41
CA LYS A 77 15.50 17.41 5.54
C LYS A 77 14.74 16.52 4.56
N SER A 78 15.19 16.36 3.31
CA SER A 78 14.53 15.50 2.33
C SER A 78 14.60 14.03 2.74
N ILE A 79 15.76 13.55 3.22
CA ILE A 79 15.91 12.19 3.75
C ILE A 79 14.93 11.94 4.91
N ARG A 80 14.84 12.88 5.87
CA ARG A 80 13.87 12.78 6.97
C ARG A 80 12.42 12.74 6.48
N ASN A 81 12.09 13.53 5.48
CA ASN A 81 10.73 13.56 4.93
C ASN A 81 10.40 12.24 4.21
N GLU A 82 11.36 11.64 3.52
CA GLU A 82 11.19 10.33 2.89
C GLU A 82 10.92 9.24 3.93
N TYR A 83 11.68 9.24 5.03
CA TYR A 83 11.39 8.39 6.18
C TYR A 83 9.95 8.54 6.67
N ILE A 84 9.47 9.78 6.87
CA ILE A 84 8.09 10.03 7.32
C ILE A 84 7.08 9.49 6.30
N ARG A 85 7.34 9.66 5.00
CA ARG A 85 6.49 9.17 3.92
C ARG A 85 6.40 7.65 3.93
N LEU A 86 7.54 6.96 4.03
CA LEU A 86 7.62 5.49 4.09
C LEU A 86 6.97 4.95 5.36
N SER A 87 7.21 5.56 6.51
CA SER A 87 6.59 5.17 7.79
C SER A 87 5.06 5.25 7.74
N LYS A 88 4.50 6.32 7.15
CA LYS A 88 3.05 6.45 6.93
C LYS A 88 2.51 5.38 5.98
N LYS A 89 3.27 5.04 4.93
CA LYS A 89 2.91 3.96 4.00
C LYS A 89 2.86 2.61 4.73
N ASN A 90 3.90 2.26 5.48
CA ASN A 90 3.97 1.01 6.24
C ASN A 90 2.87 0.93 7.30
N ARG A 91 2.60 2.02 8.02
CA ARG A 91 1.47 2.06 8.97
C ARG A 91 0.14 1.79 8.29
N LYS A 92 -0.08 2.34 7.09
CA LYS A 92 -1.32 2.08 6.33
C LYS A 92 -1.41 0.61 5.90
N ILE A 93 -0.28 -0.02 5.57
CA ILE A 93 -0.22 -1.45 5.24
C ILE A 93 -0.61 -2.26 6.48
N ILE A 94 0.10 -2.09 7.61
CA ILE A 94 -0.17 -2.79 8.87
C ILE A 94 -1.64 -2.62 9.34
N LEU A 95 -2.23 -1.44 9.19
CA LEU A 95 -3.63 -1.21 9.58
C LEU A 95 -4.66 -1.89 8.67
N ASN A 96 -4.30 -2.20 7.42
CA ASN A 96 -5.19 -2.85 6.45
C ASN A 96 -4.86 -4.33 6.27
N GLU A 97 -3.69 -4.78 6.71
CA GLU A 97 -3.33 -6.18 6.82
C GLU A 97 -4.00 -6.76 8.06
N SER A 98 -4.70 -7.88 7.88
CA SER A 98 -5.14 -8.71 9.01
C SER A 98 -4.06 -9.77 9.21
N GLU A 99 -3.55 -9.87 10.43
CA GLU A 99 -2.63 -10.94 10.79
C GLU A 99 -3.34 -12.28 10.58
N LEU A 100 -2.72 -13.18 9.82
CA LEU A 100 -3.24 -14.53 9.63
C LEU A 100 -3.05 -15.28 10.95
N ASN A 101 -4.07 -15.23 11.81
CA ASN A 101 -4.04 -15.93 13.08
C ASN A 101 -4.23 -17.43 12.82
N LEU A 102 -3.11 -18.16 12.75
CA LEU A 102 -3.05 -19.61 12.56
C LEU A 102 -3.53 -20.38 13.80
N ASP A 103 -3.64 -19.72 14.96
CA ASP A 103 -4.17 -20.27 16.21
C ASP A 103 -5.68 -20.08 16.36
N ILE A 104 -6.34 -19.42 15.39
CA ILE A 104 -7.78 -19.59 15.24
C ILE A 104 -7.97 -21.04 14.80
N GLU A 105 -8.26 -21.93 15.75
CA GLU A 105 -9.13 -23.06 15.45
C GLU A 105 -10.38 -22.44 14.82
N ILE A 106 -10.43 -22.43 13.49
CA ILE A 106 -11.68 -22.23 12.78
C ILE A 106 -12.46 -23.48 13.17
N ALA A 107 -13.22 -23.39 14.26
CA ALA A 107 -14.41 -24.21 14.40
C ALA A 107 -15.15 -23.97 13.10
N TYR A 108 -15.03 -24.93 12.17
CA TYR A 108 -15.69 -24.91 10.88
C TYR A 108 -17.18 -25.10 11.17
N GLU A 109 -17.83 -24.06 11.67
CA GLU A 109 -19.26 -23.84 11.52
C GLU A 109 -19.52 -23.17 10.15
N GLY A 110 -18.69 -23.48 9.17
CA GLY A 110 -18.93 -23.17 7.77
C GLY A 110 -19.75 -24.28 7.13
N PHE A 111 -20.30 -24.03 5.95
CA PHE A 111 -20.92 -25.08 5.16
C PHE A 111 -19.86 -26.15 4.82
N GLU A 112 -20.14 -27.41 5.08
CA GLU A 112 -19.28 -28.54 4.71
C GLU A 112 -19.28 -28.76 3.19
N SER A 113 -20.31 -28.27 2.49
CA SER A 113 -20.42 -28.35 1.04
C SER A 113 -21.17 -27.18 0.41
N GLU A 114 -20.98 -26.99 -0.90
CA GLU A 114 -21.79 -26.06 -1.70
C GLU A 114 -23.28 -26.39 -1.60
N PHE A 115 -23.64 -27.66 -1.44
CA PHE A 115 -25.03 -28.09 -1.33
C PHE A 115 -25.72 -27.51 -0.08
N GLU A 116 -25.03 -27.48 1.06
CA GLU A 116 -25.57 -26.89 2.28
C GLU A 116 -25.77 -25.37 2.15
N MET A 117 -24.84 -24.70 1.47
CA MET A 117 -24.99 -23.27 1.15
C MET A 117 -26.21 -23.03 0.25
N LEU A 118 -26.37 -23.85 -0.79
CA LEU A 118 -27.51 -23.75 -1.72
C LEU A 118 -28.84 -24.05 -1.04
N ASP A 119 -28.87 -24.92 -0.04
CA ASP A 119 -30.05 -25.18 0.77
C ASP A 119 -30.51 -23.95 1.53
N THR A 120 -29.58 -23.14 2.06
CA THR A 120 -29.97 -21.87 2.71
C THR A 120 -30.60 -20.87 1.74
N PHE A 121 -30.29 -20.95 0.44
CA PHE A 121 -30.87 -20.05 -0.55
C PHE A 121 -32.33 -20.37 -0.91
N LYS A 122 -32.88 -21.50 -0.46
CA LYS A 122 -34.29 -21.87 -0.71
C LYS A 122 -35.30 -20.89 -0.09
N VAL A 123 -34.89 -20.12 0.93
CA VAL A 123 -35.73 -19.09 1.57
C VAL A 123 -35.75 -17.76 0.80
N LEU A 124 -34.93 -17.64 -0.24
CA LEU A 124 -34.80 -16.45 -1.07
C LEU A 124 -35.76 -16.51 -2.26
N THR A 125 -36.08 -15.34 -2.82
CA THR A 125 -36.74 -15.31 -4.14
C THR A 125 -35.81 -15.87 -5.23
N GLU A 126 -36.34 -16.34 -6.35
CA GLU A 126 -35.54 -16.88 -7.46
C GLU A 126 -34.46 -15.88 -7.91
N LYS A 127 -34.82 -14.60 -8.06
CA LYS A 127 -33.88 -13.54 -8.44
C LYS A 127 -32.79 -13.31 -7.40
N GLU A 128 -33.14 -13.32 -6.11
CA GLU A 128 -32.17 -13.19 -5.02
C GLU A 128 -31.23 -14.40 -4.98
N SER A 129 -31.77 -15.61 -5.02
CA SER A 129 -31.00 -16.86 -5.04
C SER A 129 -30.03 -16.91 -6.23
N TYR A 130 -30.49 -16.53 -7.42
CA TYR A 130 -29.65 -16.53 -8.62
C TYR A 130 -28.50 -15.52 -8.52
N ILE A 131 -28.77 -14.30 -8.05
CA ILE A 131 -27.71 -13.30 -7.81
C ILE A 131 -26.72 -13.80 -6.74
N MET A 132 -27.20 -14.44 -5.67
CA MET A 132 -26.33 -14.99 -4.63
C MET A 132 -25.44 -16.12 -5.16
N LYS A 133 -25.97 -17.01 -6.02
CA LYS A 133 -25.18 -18.04 -6.71
C LYS A 133 -24.08 -17.43 -7.56
N LEU A 134 -24.40 -16.45 -8.41
CA LEU A 134 -23.40 -15.81 -9.27
C LEU A 134 -22.26 -15.16 -8.46
N LEU A 135 -22.58 -14.56 -7.32
CA LEU A 135 -21.60 -13.88 -6.47
C LEU A 135 -20.74 -14.84 -5.64
N TYR A 136 -21.34 -15.88 -5.05
CA TYR A 136 -20.68 -16.67 -4.00
C TYR A 136 -20.38 -18.11 -4.38
N VAL A 137 -21.00 -18.64 -5.45
CA VAL A 137 -20.70 -19.96 -6.00
C VAL A 137 -19.80 -19.82 -7.23
N TYR A 138 -20.13 -18.88 -8.13
CA TYR A 138 -19.37 -18.62 -9.35
C TYR A 138 -18.33 -17.50 -9.22
N TYR A 139 -18.22 -16.89 -8.03
CA TYR A 139 -17.22 -15.87 -7.70
C TYR A 139 -17.17 -14.67 -8.65
N LEU A 140 -18.29 -14.32 -9.30
CA LEU A 140 -18.37 -13.13 -10.14
C LEU A 140 -18.44 -11.87 -9.29
N SER A 141 -17.77 -10.81 -9.74
CA SER A 141 -17.92 -9.48 -9.14
C SER A 141 -19.32 -8.92 -9.40
N VAL A 142 -19.74 -7.96 -8.58
CA VAL A 142 -21.01 -7.24 -8.77
C VAL A 142 -21.11 -6.60 -10.17
N ASN A 143 -19.98 -6.20 -10.76
CA ASN A 143 -19.95 -5.62 -12.10
C ASN A 143 -20.23 -6.70 -13.15
N GLU A 144 -19.55 -7.84 -13.06
CA GLU A 144 -19.75 -8.96 -13.98
C GLU A 144 -21.18 -9.49 -13.90
N VAL A 145 -21.77 -9.59 -12.70
CA VAL A 145 -23.17 -9.98 -12.53
C VAL A 145 -24.12 -8.95 -13.16
N ALA A 146 -23.85 -7.65 -12.97
CA ALA A 146 -24.64 -6.58 -13.56
C ALA A 146 -24.61 -6.64 -15.10
N ASP A 147 -23.42 -6.82 -15.67
CA ASP A 147 -23.21 -6.91 -17.12
C ASP A 147 -23.80 -8.18 -17.72
N PHE A 148 -23.71 -9.30 -16.99
CA PHE A 148 -24.26 -10.60 -17.37
C PHE A 148 -25.79 -10.59 -17.35
N MET A 149 -26.39 -10.07 -16.27
CA MET A 149 -27.84 -10.01 -16.09
C MET A 149 -28.50 -8.80 -16.78
N LYS A 150 -27.71 -7.90 -17.38
CA LYS A 150 -28.18 -6.65 -18.01
C LYS A 150 -28.99 -5.77 -17.06
N ILE A 151 -28.51 -5.62 -15.83
CA ILE A 151 -29.11 -4.75 -14.80
C ILE A 151 -28.06 -3.83 -14.19
N SER A 152 -28.49 -2.80 -13.44
CA SER A 152 -27.54 -1.89 -12.80
C SER A 152 -26.80 -2.55 -11.62
N ARG A 153 -25.57 -2.11 -11.36
CA ARG A 153 -24.79 -2.50 -10.17
C ARG A 153 -25.57 -2.25 -8.87
N GLN A 154 -26.35 -1.18 -8.82
CA GLN A 154 -27.20 -0.85 -7.68
C GLN A 154 -28.31 -1.89 -7.50
N ALA A 155 -28.91 -2.38 -8.59
CA ALA A 155 -29.93 -3.42 -8.52
C ALA A 155 -29.36 -4.75 -8.00
N VAL A 156 -28.16 -5.14 -8.44
CA VAL A 156 -27.44 -6.32 -7.92
C VAL A 156 -27.19 -6.17 -6.42
N ASN A 157 -26.62 -5.04 -5.99
CA ASN A 157 -26.33 -4.79 -4.57
C ASN A 157 -27.59 -4.73 -3.70
N GLN A 158 -28.68 -4.12 -4.18
CA GLN A 158 -29.95 -4.13 -3.47
C GLN A 158 -30.50 -5.54 -3.29
N SER A 159 -30.42 -6.38 -4.34
CA SER A 159 -30.86 -7.78 -4.26
C SER A 159 -30.00 -8.60 -3.30
N LYS A 160 -28.67 -8.46 -3.38
CA LYS A 160 -27.71 -9.08 -2.45
C LYS A 160 -28.01 -8.69 -1.00
N ASN A 161 -28.21 -7.40 -0.73
CA ASN A 161 -28.45 -6.92 0.63
C ASN A 161 -29.81 -7.42 1.18
N ARG A 162 -30.85 -7.49 0.35
CA ARG A 162 -32.13 -8.09 0.76
C ARG A 162 -31.97 -9.59 1.08
N ALA A 163 -31.26 -10.33 0.23
CA ALA A 163 -30.98 -11.74 0.44
C ALA A 163 -30.23 -11.97 1.76
N LEU A 164 -29.11 -11.27 1.97
CA LEU A 164 -28.33 -11.36 3.20
C LEU A 164 -29.15 -11.01 4.44
N LYS A 165 -30.04 -10.00 4.37
CA LYS A 165 -30.93 -9.66 5.48
C LYS A 165 -31.88 -10.82 5.83
N LYS A 166 -32.44 -11.51 4.83
CA LYS A 166 -33.31 -12.68 5.04
C LYS A 166 -32.52 -13.84 5.66
N LEU A 167 -31.37 -14.18 5.10
CA LEU A 167 -30.52 -15.26 5.61
C LEU A 167 -30.09 -15.01 7.07
N LYS A 168 -29.64 -13.79 7.39
CA LYS A 168 -29.30 -13.40 8.77
C LYS A 168 -30.48 -13.58 9.72
N GLY A 169 -31.67 -13.13 9.31
CA GLY A 169 -32.88 -13.24 10.13
C GLY A 169 -33.27 -14.69 10.46
N ILE A 170 -33.00 -15.63 9.56
CA ILE A 170 -33.39 -17.04 9.72
C ILE A 170 -32.31 -17.86 10.44
N TYR A 171 -31.04 -17.65 10.09
CA TYR A 171 -29.96 -18.55 10.49
C TYR A 171 -29.02 -17.98 11.55
N LEU A 172 -28.99 -16.66 11.79
CA LEU A 172 -28.00 -16.02 12.66
C LEU A 172 -28.58 -15.19 13.81
N ASN A 173 -29.88 -14.85 13.79
CA ASN A 173 -30.54 -14.20 14.90
C ASN A 173 -31.10 -15.26 15.87
N LYS A 174 -30.26 -15.76 16.78
CA LYS A 174 -30.69 -16.33 18.06
C LYS A 174 -30.55 -15.28 19.16
#